data_AF-A0A4Z0H4W5-F1
#
_entry.id   AF-A0A4Z0H4W5-F1
#
_cell.length_a   1.000
_cell.length_b   1.000
_cell.length_c   1.000
_cell.angle_alpha   90.00
_cell.angle_beta   90.00
_cell.angle_gamma   90.00
#
_symmetry.space_group_name_H-M   'P 1'
#
loop_
_entity.id
_entity.type
_entity.pdbx_description
1 polymer ?
#
loop_
_entity_poly.entity_id
_entity_poly.type
_entity_poly.pdbx_seq_one_letter_code
_entity_poly.pdbx_strand_id
1 'polypeptide(L)'
;MYMDFNIYMNDVVTQARDEITKAGYQELTTTEDVDQALTQKGTTLVMINSVCGCAGGIARPAASHAIHYDKRPDHLVTVFAGQDREATNRAREYFEGYPPSSPSFALLKDGKIQSMVERHDIEGFEPMEVIGKLQRQFEEYCEEV
;
A
#
# COMPACT_ATOMS: atom_id res chain seq x y z
N MET A 1 -24.35 -15.95 16.19
CA MET A 1 -23.56 -14.79 16.65
C MET A 1 -22.06 -14.89 16.33
N TYR A 2 -21.37 -16.01 16.62
CA TYR A 2 -19.95 -16.18 16.23
C TYR A 2 -19.75 -16.45 14.71
N MET A 3 -20.67 -17.20 14.08
CA MET A 3 -20.66 -17.42 12.62
C MET A 3 -20.96 -16.12 11.84
N ASP A 4 -21.90 -15.31 12.34
CA ASP A 4 -22.31 -14.06 11.66
C ASP A 4 -21.19 -13.02 11.63
N PHE A 5 -20.40 -12.94 12.71
CA PHE A 5 -19.24 -12.05 12.78
C PHE A 5 -18.11 -12.47 11.83
N ASN A 6 -17.85 -13.78 11.72
CA ASN A 6 -16.84 -14.30 10.80
C ASN A 6 -17.23 -14.07 9.33
N ILE A 7 -18.51 -14.21 8.98
CA ILE A 7 -18.99 -13.93 7.61
C ILE A 7 -18.81 -12.44 7.29
N TYR A 8 -19.24 -11.54 8.18
CA TYR A 8 -19.10 -10.10 7.98
C TYR A 8 -17.64 -9.64 7.87
N MET A 9 -16.75 -10.16 8.73
CA MET A 9 -15.32 -9.82 8.67
C MET A 9 -14.65 -10.34 7.40
N ASN A 10 -15.02 -11.52 6.92
CA ASN A 10 -14.52 -12.03 5.64
C ASN A 10 -14.98 -11.13 4.48
N ASP A 11 -16.24 -10.69 4.47
CA ASP A 11 -16.74 -9.80 3.42
C ASP A 11 -15.98 -8.47 3.37
N VAL A 12 -15.68 -7.86 4.53
CA VAL A 12 -14.89 -6.61 4.60
C VAL A 12 -13.46 -6.81 4.11
N VAL A 13 -12.82 -7.93 4.45
CA VAL A 13 -11.47 -8.24 3.98
C VAL A 13 -11.46 -8.47 2.47
N THR A 14 -12.39 -9.26 1.95
CA THR A 14 -12.55 -9.51 0.52
C THR A 14 -12.79 -8.21 -0.24
N GLN A 15 -13.69 -7.35 0.25
CA GLN A 15 -13.93 -6.04 -0.36
C GLN A 15 -12.66 -5.18 -0.36
N ALA A 16 -11.91 -5.14 0.75
CA ALA A 16 -10.68 -4.36 0.84
C ALA A 16 -9.57 -4.86 -0.08
N ARG A 17 -9.52 -6.17 -0.38
CA ARG A 17 -8.62 -6.77 -1.39
C ARG A 17 -9.08 -6.44 -2.80
N ASP A 18 -10.36 -6.60 -3.07
CA ASP A 18 -10.97 -6.29 -4.37
C ASP A 18 -10.76 -4.82 -4.77
N GLU A 19 -10.92 -3.88 -3.83
CA GLU A 19 -10.75 -2.45 -4.08
C GLU A 19 -9.32 -2.14 -4.57
N ILE A 20 -8.30 -2.73 -3.95
CA ILE A 20 -6.91 -2.43 -4.26
C ILE A 20 -6.40 -3.23 -5.49
N THR A 21 -6.88 -4.45 -5.69
CA THR A 21 -6.57 -5.22 -6.91
C THR A 21 -7.21 -4.63 -8.15
N LYS A 22 -8.45 -4.13 -8.06
CA LYS A 22 -9.11 -3.39 -9.16
C LYS A 22 -8.39 -2.08 -9.49
N ALA A 23 -7.70 -1.49 -8.51
CA ALA A 23 -6.81 -0.37 -8.72
C ALA A 23 -5.47 -0.74 -9.40
N GLY A 24 -5.22 -2.03 -9.69
CA GLY A 24 -4.04 -2.48 -10.41
C GLY A 24 -2.85 -2.88 -9.52
N TYR A 25 -3.05 -2.99 -8.21
CA TYR A 25 -2.02 -3.48 -7.30
C TYR A 25 -1.98 -5.00 -7.26
N GLN A 26 -0.78 -5.57 -7.31
CA GLN A 26 -0.54 -6.99 -7.08
C GLN A 26 -0.52 -7.30 -5.58
N GLU A 27 -1.32 -8.27 -5.14
CA GLU A 27 -1.30 -8.74 -3.75
C GLU A 27 -0.09 -9.64 -3.48
N LEU A 28 0.61 -9.37 -2.38
CA LEU A 28 1.74 -10.15 -1.91
C LEU A 28 1.32 -10.81 -0.59
N THR A 29 1.22 -12.14 -0.61
CA THR A 29 0.68 -12.91 0.53
C THR A 29 1.75 -13.74 1.24
N THR A 30 2.89 -13.95 0.59
CA THR A 30 4.04 -14.69 1.14
C THR A 30 5.28 -13.81 1.26
N THR A 31 6.26 -14.26 2.04
CA THR A 31 7.54 -13.56 2.17
C THR A 31 8.34 -13.58 0.87
N GLU A 32 8.20 -14.65 0.09
CA GLU A 32 8.83 -14.85 -1.20
C GLU A 32 8.27 -13.88 -2.25
N ASP A 33 6.94 -13.68 -2.27
CA ASP A 33 6.31 -12.69 -3.15
C ASP A 33 6.83 -11.28 -2.84
N VAL A 34 7.00 -10.96 -1.55
CA VAL A 34 7.55 -9.68 -1.09
C VAL A 34 8.98 -9.50 -1.57
N ASP A 35 9.85 -10.47 -1.34
CA ASP A 35 11.25 -10.38 -1.73
C ASP A 35 11.39 -10.26 -3.24
N GLN A 36 10.64 -11.06 -3.99
CA GLN A 36 10.62 -10.99 -5.43
C GLN A 36 10.16 -9.62 -5.91
N ALA A 37 9.08 -9.08 -5.35
CA ALA A 37 8.49 -7.82 -5.80
C ALA A 37 9.32 -6.59 -5.42
N LEU A 38 9.87 -6.55 -4.21
CA LEU A 38 10.59 -5.38 -3.69
C LEU A 38 12.02 -5.29 -4.21
N THR A 39 12.62 -6.40 -4.66
CA THR A 39 13.95 -6.41 -5.27
C THR A 39 13.93 -6.21 -6.79
N GLN A 40 12.76 -6.03 -7.40
CA GLN A 40 12.65 -5.69 -8.81
C GLN A 40 13.33 -4.36 -9.10
N LYS A 41 13.85 -4.24 -10.33
CA LYS A 41 14.40 -2.97 -10.81
C LYS A 41 13.29 -1.96 -11.05
N GLY A 42 13.64 -0.70 -10.87
CA GLY A 42 12.71 0.42 -11.01
C GLY A 42 12.07 0.80 -9.68
N THR A 43 10.93 1.45 -9.78
CA THR A 43 10.18 2.02 -8.66
C THR A 43 8.99 1.16 -8.29
N THR A 44 8.87 0.84 -7.00
CA THR A 44 7.79 0.02 -6.48
C THR A 44 7.04 0.80 -5.41
N LEU A 45 5.75 1.02 -5.63
CA LEU A 45 4.86 1.55 -4.60
C LEU A 45 4.17 0.41 -3.87
N VAL A 46 4.44 0.33 -2.58
CA VAL A 46 3.85 -0.64 -1.66
C VAL A 46 2.74 0.02 -0.87
N MET A 47 1.52 -0.47 -1.01
CA MET A 47 0.44 -0.14 -0.09
C MET A 47 0.40 -1.17 1.05
N ILE A 48 0.49 -0.69 2.29
CA ILE A 48 0.24 -1.51 3.48
C ILE A 48 -1.25 -1.38 3.78
N ASN A 49 -2.06 -2.27 3.20
CA ASN A 49 -3.51 -2.26 3.34
C ASN A 49 -3.95 -2.73 4.72
N SER A 50 -5.17 -2.39 5.13
CA SER A 50 -5.77 -2.83 6.38
C SER A 50 -7.30 -2.69 6.36
N VAL A 51 -7.97 -3.22 7.39
CA VAL A 51 -9.43 -3.08 7.56
C VAL A 51 -9.87 -1.83 8.32
N CYS A 52 -8.95 -0.92 8.68
CA CYS A 52 -9.33 0.25 9.46
C CYS A 52 -10.06 1.30 8.61
N GLY A 53 -10.87 2.15 9.25
CA GLY A 53 -11.71 3.14 8.55
C GLY A 53 -10.93 4.08 7.63
N CYS A 54 -9.75 4.56 8.04
CA CYS A 54 -8.90 5.40 7.19
C CYS A 54 -8.29 4.63 5.99
N ALA A 55 -8.19 3.30 6.04
CA ALA A 55 -7.74 2.53 4.88
C ALA A 55 -8.80 2.52 3.78
N GLY A 56 -10.08 2.32 4.13
CA GLY A 56 -11.18 2.34 3.17
C GLY A 56 -11.63 3.74 2.75
N GLY A 57 -11.64 4.69 3.67
CA GLY A 57 -12.09 6.05 3.38
C GLY A 57 -11.04 6.93 2.69
N ILE A 58 -9.75 6.62 2.86
CA ILE A 58 -8.67 7.54 2.45
C ILE A 58 -7.59 6.79 1.66
N ALA A 59 -6.96 5.78 2.25
CA ALA A 59 -5.79 5.15 1.64
C ALA A 59 -6.11 4.45 0.31
N ARG A 60 -7.08 3.52 0.27
CA ARG A 60 -7.41 2.79 -0.97
C ARG A 60 -7.93 3.72 -2.08
N PRO A 61 -8.81 4.72 -1.81
CA PRO A 61 -9.13 5.75 -2.78
C PRO A 61 -7.89 6.51 -3.28
N ALA A 62 -6.99 6.92 -2.38
CA ALA A 62 -5.78 7.63 -2.77
C ALA A 62 -4.84 6.76 -3.63
N ALA A 63 -4.67 5.49 -3.27
CA ALA A 63 -3.90 4.51 -4.04
C ALA A 63 -4.45 4.36 -5.47
N SER A 64 -5.76 4.21 -5.59
CA SER A 64 -6.42 4.05 -6.90
C SER A 64 -6.30 5.28 -7.78
N HIS A 65 -6.29 6.49 -7.21
CA HIS A 65 -6.27 7.71 -8.00
C HIS A 65 -4.85 8.24 -8.27
N ALA A 66 -3.89 8.00 -7.37
CA ALA A 66 -2.53 8.52 -7.51
C ALA A 66 -1.80 7.96 -8.74
N ILE A 67 -2.13 6.74 -9.17
CA ILE A 67 -1.49 6.03 -10.29
C ILE A 67 -1.90 6.54 -11.69
N HIS A 68 -2.87 7.46 -11.75
CA HIS A 68 -3.26 8.14 -12.99
C HIS A 68 -2.43 9.40 -13.26
N TYR A 69 -1.26 9.51 -12.65
CA TYR A 69 -0.27 10.57 -12.87
C TYR A 69 0.76 10.13 -13.93
N ASP A 70 1.28 11.08 -14.72
CA ASP A 70 2.17 10.78 -15.86
C ASP A 70 3.51 10.17 -15.40
N LYS A 71 4.01 10.62 -14.25
CA LYS A 71 5.12 9.99 -13.53
C LYS A 71 4.55 9.03 -12.50
N ARG A 72 4.77 7.74 -12.64
CA ARG A 72 4.22 6.75 -11.71
C ARG A 72 5.18 5.58 -11.48
N PRO A 73 4.99 4.83 -10.39
CA PRO A 73 5.78 3.65 -10.10
C PRO A 73 5.66 2.59 -11.19
N ASP A 74 6.75 1.87 -11.46
CA ASP A 74 6.79 0.74 -12.39
C ASP A 74 5.97 -0.44 -11.87
N HIS A 75 6.01 -0.66 -10.55
CA HIS A 75 5.33 -1.75 -9.87
C HIS A 75 4.39 -1.23 -8.78
N LEU A 76 3.18 -1.76 -8.77
CA LEU A 76 2.16 -1.46 -7.76
C LEU A 76 1.88 -2.74 -6.99
N VAL A 77 2.18 -2.75 -5.70
CA VAL A 77 2.03 -3.95 -4.87
C VAL A 77 1.40 -3.64 -3.52
N THR A 78 0.75 -4.63 -2.92
CA THR A 78 0.08 -4.46 -1.63
C THR A 78 0.32 -5.66 -0.72
N VAL A 79 0.49 -5.39 0.56
CA VAL A 79 0.46 -6.38 1.66
C VAL A 79 -0.71 -6.05 2.58
N PHE A 80 -1.33 -7.05 3.21
CA PHE A 80 -2.50 -6.82 4.06
C PHE A 80 -2.16 -6.98 5.55
N ALA A 81 -2.03 -5.85 6.24
CA ALA A 81 -1.73 -5.82 7.67
C ALA A 81 -2.85 -6.48 8.50
N GLY A 82 -2.46 -7.47 9.30
CA GLY A 82 -3.37 -8.24 10.16
C GLY A 82 -3.96 -9.50 9.50
N GLN A 83 -3.93 -9.60 8.17
CA GLN A 83 -4.32 -10.79 7.42
C GLN A 83 -3.08 -11.58 6.98
N ASP A 84 -2.22 -10.95 6.18
CA ASP A 84 -0.99 -11.54 5.65
C ASP A 84 0.21 -11.10 6.50
N ARG A 85 0.27 -11.62 7.74
CA ARG A 85 1.20 -11.14 8.77
C ARG A 85 2.66 -11.30 8.37
N GLU A 86 3.02 -12.45 7.80
CA GLU A 86 4.41 -12.75 7.41
C GLU A 86 4.85 -11.85 6.25
N ALA A 87 4.04 -11.75 5.19
CA ALA A 87 4.30 -10.82 4.09
C ALA A 87 4.39 -9.36 4.56
N THR A 88 3.48 -8.91 5.41
CA THR A 88 3.50 -7.54 5.95
C THR A 88 4.76 -7.27 6.77
N ASN A 89 5.17 -8.22 7.62
CA ASN A 89 6.38 -8.08 8.41
C ASN A 89 7.63 -8.06 7.52
N ARG A 90 7.68 -8.93 6.52
CA ARG A 90 8.79 -8.95 5.56
C ARG A 90 8.90 -7.65 4.79
N ALA A 91 7.78 -7.08 4.33
CA ALA A 91 7.79 -5.80 3.64
C ALA A 91 8.33 -4.67 4.55
N ARG A 92 7.97 -4.67 5.84
CA ARG A 92 8.45 -3.68 6.82
C ARG A 92 9.96 -3.73 7.06
N GLU A 93 10.61 -4.88 6.86
CA GLU A 93 12.06 -4.99 6.96
C GLU A 93 12.78 -4.16 5.88
N TYR A 94 12.14 -3.88 4.75
CA TYR A 94 12.66 -2.99 3.71
C TYR A 94 12.45 -1.50 4.02
N PHE A 95 11.58 -1.15 4.97
CA PHE A 95 11.22 0.25 5.29
C PHE A 95 12.11 0.80 6.39
N GLU A 96 13.43 0.67 6.22
CA GLU A 96 14.41 1.09 7.20
C GLU A 96 14.23 2.56 7.62
N GLY A 97 14.24 2.81 8.93
CA GLY A 97 14.05 4.16 9.49
C GLY A 97 12.59 4.58 9.73
N TYR A 98 11.61 3.80 9.27
CA TYR A 98 10.19 4.10 9.47
C TYR A 98 9.54 3.15 10.49
N PRO A 99 8.72 3.66 11.43
CA PRO A 99 8.01 2.81 12.37
C PRO A 99 6.86 2.05 11.67
N PRO A 100 6.55 0.82 12.11
CA PRO A 100 5.48 0.03 11.52
C PRO A 100 4.11 0.71 11.75
N SER A 101 3.42 1.06 10.67
CA SER A 101 2.08 1.64 10.70
C SER A 101 1.16 1.00 9.65
N SER A 102 -0.15 1.19 9.78
CA SER A 102 -1.15 0.80 8.78
C SER A 102 -2.42 1.65 8.91
N PRO A 103 -2.99 2.18 7.82
CA PRO A 103 -2.50 2.06 6.45
C PRO A 103 -1.28 2.95 6.24
N SER A 104 -0.46 2.64 5.23
CA SER A 104 0.69 3.44 4.84
C SER A 104 1.12 3.12 3.39
N PHE A 105 1.92 4.00 2.81
CA PHE A 105 2.52 3.82 1.48
C PHE A 105 4.02 3.93 1.57
N ALA A 106 4.75 2.99 0.97
CA ALA A 106 6.20 3.04 0.86
C ALA A 106 6.61 3.04 -0.61
N LEU A 107 7.46 3.99 -1.01
CA LEU A 107 8.03 4.05 -2.35
C LEU A 107 9.48 3.56 -2.28
N LEU A 108 9.76 2.49 -3.01
CA LEU A 108 11.07 1.88 -3.11
C LEU A 108 11.63 2.09 -4.50
N LYS A 109 12.96 2.16 -4.61
CA LYS A 109 13.71 2.11 -5.86
C LYS A 109 14.82 1.10 -5.74
N ASP A 110 14.82 0.10 -6.62
CA ASP A 110 15.82 -0.98 -6.65
C ASP A 110 16.05 -1.63 -5.27
N GLY A 111 14.97 -1.93 -4.54
CA GLY A 111 15.02 -2.54 -3.20
C GLY A 111 15.36 -1.61 -2.05
N LYS A 112 15.49 -0.30 -2.28
CA LYS A 112 15.77 0.69 -1.23
C LYS A 112 14.60 1.64 -1.03
N ILE A 113 14.18 1.83 0.21
CA ILE A 113 13.17 2.83 0.58
C ILE A 113 13.65 4.23 0.19
N GLN A 114 12.79 4.98 -0.50
CA GLN A 114 13.01 6.39 -0.85
C GLN A 114 12.17 7.30 0.03
N SER A 115 10.89 6.98 0.16
CA SER A 115 9.96 7.76 0.97
C SER A 115 8.80 6.91 1.47
N MET A 116 8.14 7.38 2.52
CA MET A 116 6.96 6.73 3.08
C MET A 116 5.89 7.78 3.42
N VAL A 117 4.63 7.48 3.13
CA VAL A 117 3.47 8.18 3.68
C VAL A 117 2.94 7.32 4.82
N GLU A 118 3.24 7.72 6.05
CA GLU A 118 2.87 6.96 7.24
C GLU A 118 1.38 7.13 7.60
N ARG A 119 0.87 6.31 8.52
CA ARG A 119 -0.52 6.41 8.98
C ARG A 119 -0.88 7.82 9.45
N HIS A 120 0.00 8.51 10.17
CA HIS A 120 -0.28 9.85 10.69
C HIS A 120 -0.38 10.90 9.58
N ASP A 121 0.13 10.60 8.38
CA ASP A 121 -0.03 11.41 7.18
C ASP A 121 -1.29 11.09 6.36
N ILE A 122 -2.01 10.05 6.74
CA ILE A 122 -3.24 9.58 6.09
C ILE A 122 -4.44 9.84 7.01
N GLU A 123 -4.32 9.51 8.30
CA GLU A 123 -5.36 9.67 9.31
C GLU A 123 -5.64 11.16 9.56
N GLY A 124 -6.89 11.57 9.35
CA GLY A 124 -7.32 12.96 9.52
C GLY A 124 -7.11 13.85 8.28
N PHE A 125 -6.66 13.29 7.15
CA PHE A 125 -6.54 13.97 5.88
C PHE A 125 -7.62 13.55 4.89
N GLU A 126 -7.90 14.39 3.90
CA GLU A 126 -8.77 14.05 2.78
C GLU A 126 -8.02 13.19 1.73
N PRO A 127 -8.71 12.30 0.99
CA PRO A 127 -8.08 11.46 -0.04
C PRO A 127 -7.23 12.25 -1.04
N MET A 128 -7.70 13.43 -1.45
CA MET A 128 -6.99 14.32 -2.38
C MET A 128 -5.67 14.84 -1.82
N GLU A 129 -5.55 15.04 -0.51
CA GLU A 129 -4.31 15.47 0.12
C GLU A 129 -3.28 14.33 0.11
N VAL A 130 -3.72 13.10 0.38
CA VAL A 130 -2.86 11.90 0.31
C VAL A 130 -2.43 11.63 -1.14
N ILE A 131 -3.32 11.80 -2.12
CA ILE A 131 -2.97 11.74 -3.55
C ILE A 131 -1.85 12.76 -3.86
N GLY A 132 -1.99 14.00 -3.41
CA GLY A 132 -0.96 15.01 -3.61
C GLY A 132 0.37 14.68 -2.93
N LYS A 133 0.35 14.03 -1.75
CA LYS A 133 1.57 13.52 -1.10
C LYS A 133 2.25 12.45 -1.95
N LEU A 134 1.50 11.48 -2.47
CA LEU A 134 2.01 10.40 -3.33
C LEU A 134 2.56 10.94 -4.65
N GLN A 135 1.82 11.82 -5.33
CA GLN A 135 2.25 12.41 -6.60
C GLN A 135 3.54 13.24 -6.45
N ARG A 136 3.73 13.95 -5.33
CA ARG A 136 5.00 14.62 -5.04
C ARG A 136 6.17 13.64 -4.93
N GLN A 137 5.95 12.47 -4.32
CA GLN A 137 6.98 11.43 -4.27
C GLN A 137 7.25 10.84 -5.66
N PHE A 138 6.22 10.65 -6.47
CA PHE A 138 6.41 10.17 -7.84
C PHE A 138 7.19 11.16 -8.70
N GLU A 139 6.93 12.47 -8.54
CA GLU A 139 7.66 13.53 -9.24
C GLU A 139 9.17 13.49 -8.95
N GLU A 140 9.54 13.16 -7.71
CA GLU A 140 10.93 13.12 -7.24
C GLU A 140 11.66 11.83 -7.63
N TYR A 141 10.98 10.68 -7.58
CA TYR A 141 11.64 9.36 -7.66
C TYR A 141 11.29 8.53 -8.91
N CYS A 142 10.17 8.81 -9.58
CA CYS A 142 9.69 8.08 -10.75
C CYS A 142 10.03 8.79 -12.07
N GLU A 143 10.04 8.02 -13.15
CA GLU A 143 10.22 8.52 -14.51
C GLU A 143 8.85 8.64 -15.20
N GLU A 144 8.79 9.44 -16.27
CA GLU A 144 7.58 9.60 -17.09
C GLU A 144 7.35 8.34 -17.92
N VAL A 145 6.10 7.85 -17.94
CA VAL A 145 5.71 6.56 -18.57
C VAL A 145 5.33 6.71 -20.03
#